data_AF-A0A7C5U5U6-F1
#
_entry.id   AF-A0A7C5U5U6-F1
#
_cell.length_a   1.000
_cell.length_b   1.000
_cell.length_c   1.000
_cell.angle_alpha   90.00
_cell.angle_beta   90.00
_cell.angle_gamma   90.00
#
_symmetry.space_group_name_H-M   'P 1'
#
loop_
_entity.id
_entity.type
_entity.pdbx_description
1 polymer ?
#
loop_
_entity_poly.entity_id
_entity_poly.type
_entity_poly.pdbx_seq_one_letter_code
_entity_poly.pdbx_strand_id
1 'polypeptide(L)'
;VAGPVLGSRLISLAGGLEKLARLPASTVQVLGAEKALFRFLKTGRGAPKHGVIFQHPLVHSAPKWQRGKIARALATKISIAARIDYFSKEDRSAVLRESLEKRVEEIRRKYASPPVKKAVTKPVERRRRRR
;
A
#
# COMPACT_ATOMS: atom_id res chain seq x y z
N VAL A 1 10.24 -9.32 -6.96
CA VAL A 1 8.93 -8.96 -6.36
C VAL A 1 8.36 -7.65 -6.93
N ALA A 2 9.03 -6.50 -6.79
CA ALA A 2 8.49 -5.21 -7.26
C ALA A 2 8.69 -4.95 -8.77
N GLY A 3 9.65 -5.63 -9.41
CA GLY A 3 10.16 -5.29 -10.74
C GLY A 3 11.27 -4.23 -10.67
N PRO A 4 12.15 -4.15 -11.69
CA PRO A 4 13.37 -3.34 -11.64
C PRO A 4 13.07 -1.83 -11.53
N VAL A 5 12.12 -1.32 -12.32
CA VAL A 5 11.77 0.11 -12.36
C VAL A 5 11.15 0.59 -11.04
N LEU A 6 10.23 -0.19 -10.46
CA LEU A 6 9.63 0.16 -9.18
C LEU A 6 10.63 -0.03 -8.04
N GLY A 7 11.47 -1.07 -8.11
CA GLY A 7 12.51 -1.33 -7.11
C GLY A 7 13.52 -0.20 -7.01
N SER A 8 14.07 0.26 -8.14
CA SER A 8 15.01 1.40 -8.16
C SER A 8 14.38 2.67 -7.61
N ARG A 9 13.12 2.94 -7.95
CA ARG A 9 12.37 4.08 -7.43
C ARG A 9 12.17 4.01 -5.92
N LEU A 10 11.86 2.83 -5.38
CA LEU A 10 11.70 2.62 -3.94
C LEU A 10 13.01 2.83 -3.18
N ILE A 11 14.12 2.31 -3.71
CA ILE A 11 15.46 2.49 -3.13
C ILE A 11 15.84 3.97 -3.13
N SER A 12 15.60 4.66 -4.25
CA SER A 12 15.87 6.10 -4.38
C SER A 12 15.07 6.92 -3.38
N LEU A 13 13.76 6.66 -3.25
CA LEU A 13 12.89 7.38 -2.30
C LEU A 13 13.23 7.09 -0.83
N ALA A 14 13.67 5.87 -0.51
CA ALA A 14 14.10 5.52 0.83
C ALA A 14 15.49 6.10 1.18
N GLY A 15 16.28 6.52 0.19
CA GLY A 15 17.65 7.00 0.36
C GLY A 15 18.67 5.88 0.54
N GLY A 16 18.42 4.72 -0.08
CA GLY A 16 19.32 3.55 -0.08
C GLY A 16 18.63 2.24 0.28
N LEU A 17 19.27 1.12 -0.09
CA LEU A 17 18.76 -0.23 0.17
C LEU A 17 18.72 -0.53 1.68
N GLU A 18 19.74 -0.12 2.43
CA GLU A 18 19.77 -0.28 3.89
C GLU A 18 18.55 0.38 4.55
N LYS A 19 18.30 1.66 4.20
CA LYS A 19 17.17 2.41 4.75
C LYS A 19 15.86 1.72 4.39
N LEU A 20 15.69 1.31 3.13
CA LEU A 20 14.51 0.58 2.67
C LEU A 20 14.29 -0.73 3.46
N ALA A 21 15.34 -1.49 3.75
CA ALA A 21 15.27 -2.74 4.51
C ALA A 21 14.80 -2.52 5.97
N ARG A 22 15.18 -1.38 6.57
CA ARG A 22 14.79 -0.99 7.93
C ARG A 22 13.37 -0.41 8.01
N LEU A 23 12.80 0.08 6.91
CA LEU A 23 11.44 0.61 6.91
C LEU A 23 10.39 -0.47 7.23
N PRO A 24 9.31 -0.13 7.96
CA PRO A 24 8.18 -1.02 8.12
C PRO A 24 7.36 -1.10 6.83
N ALA A 25 6.65 -2.21 6.64
CA ALA A 25 5.81 -2.44 5.47
C ALA A 25 4.72 -1.35 5.28
N SER A 26 4.21 -0.78 6.38
CA SER A 26 3.23 0.32 6.35
C SER A 26 3.82 1.59 5.72
N THR A 27 5.08 1.91 6.00
CA THR A 27 5.78 3.03 5.36
C THR A 27 6.02 2.73 3.89
N VAL A 28 6.52 1.52 3.57
CA VAL A 28 6.72 1.09 2.17
C VAL A 28 5.42 1.18 1.36
N GLN A 29 4.28 0.88 1.97
CA GLN A 29 2.97 0.99 1.33
C GLN A 29 2.67 2.42 0.83
N VAL A 30 3.11 3.45 1.57
CA VAL A 30 2.78 4.87 1.31
C VAL A 30 3.98 5.71 0.89
N LEU A 31 5.15 5.11 0.62
CA LEU A 31 6.32 5.81 0.09
C LEU A 31 5.97 6.56 -1.20
N GLY A 32 6.33 7.84 -1.27
CA GLY A 32 5.97 8.79 -2.32
C GLY A 32 4.59 9.43 -2.19
N ALA A 33 3.80 9.09 -1.15
CA ALA A 33 2.52 9.73 -0.82
C ALA A 33 2.60 10.56 0.46
N GLU A 34 3.78 10.97 0.89
CA GLU A 34 4.06 11.67 2.15
C GLU A 34 3.23 12.96 2.26
N LYS A 35 3.16 13.76 1.18
CA LYS A 35 2.35 14.99 1.17
C LYS A 35 0.87 14.73 1.45
N ALA A 36 0.32 13.63 0.92
CA ALA A 36 -1.06 13.24 1.16
C ALA A 36 -1.23 12.66 2.58
N LEU A 37 -0.26 11.88 3.05
CA LEU A 37 -0.25 11.33 4.39
C LEU A 37 -0.20 12.44 5.45
N PHE A 38 0.71 13.40 5.33
CA PHE A 38 0.82 14.52 6.26
C PHE A 38 -0.42 15.40 6.25
N ARG A 39 -1.05 15.59 5.09
CA ARG A 39 -2.35 16.28 5.00
C ARG A 39 -3.44 15.51 5.74
N PHE A 40 -3.48 14.19 5.59
CA PHE A 40 -4.42 13.34 6.32
C PHE A 40 -4.17 13.41 7.84
N LEU A 41 -2.92 13.35 8.29
CA LEU A 41 -2.60 13.48 9.72
C LEU A 41 -3.03 14.83 10.31
N LYS A 42 -2.98 15.91 9.51
CA LYS A 42 -3.45 17.25 9.92
C LYS A 42 -4.96 17.40 9.89
N THR A 43 -5.65 16.82 8.90
CA THR A 43 -7.06 17.11 8.60
C THR A 43 -8.03 15.96 8.94
N GLY A 44 -7.50 14.77 9.19
CA GLY A 44 -8.26 13.53 9.37
C GLY A 44 -8.96 13.02 8.11
N ARG A 45 -8.78 13.65 6.93
CA ARG A 45 -9.52 13.32 5.71
C ARG A 45 -8.62 12.77 4.59
N GLY A 46 -9.11 11.73 3.90
CA GLY A 46 -8.52 11.25 2.65
C GLY A 46 -7.16 10.56 2.81
N ALA A 47 -7.04 9.60 3.75
CA ALA A 47 -5.81 8.82 3.92
C ALA A 47 -5.35 8.15 2.61
N PRO A 48 -4.07 8.28 2.22
CA PRO A 48 -3.55 7.61 1.03
C PRO A 48 -3.51 6.10 1.26
N LYS A 49 -4.06 5.33 0.31
CA LYS A 49 -4.08 3.86 0.38
C LYS A 49 -2.76 3.23 -0.09
N HIS A 50 -2.02 3.94 -0.94
CA HIS A 50 -0.81 3.46 -1.58
C HIS A 50 0.01 4.66 -2.07
N GLY A 51 1.33 4.51 -2.09
CA GLY A 51 2.26 5.45 -2.70
C GLY A 51 2.70 5.00 -4.09
N VAL A 52 4.00 5.06 -4.37
CA VAL A 52 4.58 4.68 -5.68
C VAL A 52 4.31 3.23 -6.08
N ILE A 53 4.06 2.35 -5.09
CA ILE A 53 3.69 0.95 -5.34
C ILE A 53 2.40 0.79 -6.16
N PHE A 54 1.61 1.86 -6.34
CA PHE A 54 0.46 1.88 -7.25
C PHE A 54 0.82 1.55 -8.70
N GLN A 55 2.05 1.85 -9.13
CA GLN A 55 2.51 1.56 -10.49
C GLN A 55 2.69 0.06 -10.76
N HIS A 56 2.68 -0.78 -9.72
CA HIS A 56 2.77 -2.22 -9.90
C HIS A 56 1.52 -2.78 -10.60
N PRO A 57 1.65 -3.64 -11.63
CA PRO A 57 0.51 -4.15 -12.40
C PRO A 57 -0.61 -4.74 -11.55
N LEU A 58 -0.26 -5.50 -10.51
CA LEU A 58 -1.23 -6.10 -9.57
C LEU A 58 -2.09 -5.06 -8.82
N VAL A 59 -1.53 -3.90 -8.51
CA VAL A 59 -2.23 -2.83 -7.78
C VAL A 59 -2.98 -1.93 -8.76
N HIS A 60 -2.36 -1.59 -9.89
CA HIS A 60 -2.94 -0.70 -10.89
C HIS A 60 -4.22 -1.27 -11.52
N SER A 61 -4.17 -2.54 -11.93
CA SER A 61 -5.29 -3.26 -12.55
C SER A 61 -6.41 -3.64 -11.57
N ALA A 62 -6.15 -3.59 -10.26
CA ALA A 62 -7.12 -4.04 -9.28
C ALA A 62 -8.34 -3.10 -9.16
N PRO A 63 -9.53 -3.63 -8.82
CA PRO A 63 -10.69 -2.82 -8.49
C PRO A 63 -10.48 -1.93 -7.25
N LYS A 64 -11.10 -0.73 -7.22
CA LYS A 64 -10.88 0.29 -6.17
C LYS A 64 -11.05 -0.23 -4.73
N TRP A 65 -11.93 -1.20 -4.51
CA TRP A 65 -12.20 -1.81 -3.19
C TRP A 65 -11.18 -2.89 -2.77
N GLN A 66 -10.45 -3.45 -3.73
CA GLN A 66 -9.38 -4.43 -3.50
C GLN A 66 -7.99 -3.78 -3.46
N ARG A 67 -7.79 -2.66 -4.17
CA ARG A 67 -6.49 -1.96 -4.30
C ARG A 67 -5.72 -1.83 -3.01
N GLY A 68 -6.36 -1.34 -1.94
CA GLY A 68 -5.67 -1.15 -0.65
C GLY A 68 -5.19 -2.45 -0.02
N LYS A 69 -5.93 -3.55 -0.18
CA LYS A 69 -5.56 -4.86 0.35
C LYS A 69 -4.39 -5.46 -0.43
N ILE A 70 -4.43 -5.35 -1.76
CA ILE A 70 -3.37 -5.81 -2.65
C ILE A 70 -2.10 -4.98 -2.45
N ALA A 71 -2.22 -3.66 -2.34
CA ALA A 71 -1.12 -2.76 -2.05
C ALA A 71 -0.42 -3.12 -0.72
N ARG A 72 -1.20 -3.45 0.32
CA ARG A 72 -0.64 -3.93 1.60
C ARG A 72 0.11 -5.24 1.44
N ALA A 73 -0.48 -6.24 0.78
CA ALA A 73 0.17 -7.52 0.55
C ALA A 73 1.49 -7.36 -0.24
N LEU A 74 1.47 -6.52 -1.27
CA LEU A 74 2.66 -6.18 -2.06
C LEU A 74 3.73 -5.50 -1.19
N ALA A 75 3.37 -4.47 -0.42
CA ALA A 75 4.32 -3.74 0.43
C ALA A 75 4.99 -4.65 1.47
N THR A 76 4.24 -5.58 2.07
CA THR A 76 4.80 -6.59 2.99
C THR A 76 5.85 -7.45 2.29
N LYS A 77 5.56 -7.95 1.08
CA LYS A 77 6.50 -8.80 0.34
C LYS A 77 7.72 -8.03 -0.16
N ILE A 78 7.55 -6.75 -0.52
CA ILE A 78 8.67 -5.85 -0.86
C ILE A 78 9.56 -5.61 0.37
N SER A 79 8.99 -5.33 1.54
CA SER A 79 9.76 -5.10 2.77
C SER A 79 10.56 -6.35 3.18
N ILE A 80 9.96 -7.54 3.05
CA ILE A 80 10.67 -8.80 3.29
C ILE A 80 11.81 -9.01 2.27
N ALA A 81 11.54 -8.77 0.98
CA ALA A 81 12.56 -8.88 -0.06
C ALA A 81 13.73 -7.92 0.20
N ALA A 82 13.47 -6.64 0.49
CA ALA A 82 14.51 -5.67 0.79
C ALA A 82 15.39 -6.07 1.99
N ARG A 83 14.79 -6.71 3.01
CA ARG A 83 15.54 -7.23 4.16
C ARG A 83 16.42 -8.42 3.78
N ILE A 84 15.91 -9.36 2.99
CA ILE A 84 16.69 -10.50 2.52
C ILE A 84 17.85 -10.01 1.66
N ASP A 85 17.59 -9.11 0.72
CA ASP A 85 18.60 -8.55 -0.19
C ASP A 85 19.72 -7.83 0.57
N TYR A 86 19.39 -7.11 1.66
CA TYR A 86 20.37 -6.39 2.46
C TYR A 86 21.12 -7.26 3.48
N PHE A 87 20.41 -8.09 4.24
CA PHE A 87 20.98 -8.82 5.38
C PHE A 87 21.47 -10.22 5.02
N SER A 88 20.73 -10.97 4.21
CA SER A 88 21.03 -12.38 3.92
C SER A 88 21.71 -12.59 2.57
N LYS A 89 21.45 -11.70 1.59
CA LYS A 89 21.94 -11.81 0.19
C LYS A 89 21.58 -13.13 -0.50
N GLU A 90 20.55 -13.82 -0.01
CA GLU A 90 19.99 -15.04 -0.59
C GLU A 90 18.92 -14.70 -1.63
N ASP A 91 18.82 -15.49 -2.69
CA ASP A 91 17.67 -15.38 -3.60
C ASP A 91 16.47 -16.17 -3.07
N ARG A 92 15.45 -15.44 -2.59
CA ARG A 92 14.13 -15.98 -2.23
C ARG A 92 13.01 -15.40 -3.09
N SER A 93 13.35 -14.88 -4.26
CA SER A 93 12.43 -14.13 -5.12
C SER A 93 11.24 -14.97 -5.59
N ALA A 94 11.46 -16.25 -5.95
CA ALA A 94 10.44 -17.18 -6.39
C ALA A 94 9.39 -17.45 -5.30
N VAL A 95 9.83 -17.80 -4.09
CA VAL A 95 8.97 -18.10 -2.94
C VAL A 95 8.12 -16.88 -2.55
N LEU A 96 8.73 -15.68 -2.54
CA LEU A 96 8.01 -14.45 -2.23
C LEU A 96 6.97 -14.10 -3.28
N ARG A 97 7.26 -14.38 -4.55
CA ARG A 97 6.34 -14.15 -5.66
C ARG A 97 5.14 -15.07 -5.61
N GLU A 98 5.36 -16.38 -5.43
CA GLU A 98 4.29 -17.35 -5.31
C GLU A 98 3.37 -17.02 -4.11
N SER A 99 3.96 -16.67 -2.96
CA SER A 99 3.20 -16.27 -1.78
C SER A 99 2.40 -14.97 -2.00
N LEU A 100 2.92 -14.03 -2.79
CA LEU A 100 2.18 -12.82 -3.17
C LEU A 100 0.98 -13.17 -4.07
N GLU A 101 1.20 -14.00 -5.08
CA GLU A 101 0.16 -14.41 -6.04
C GLU A 101 -0.98 -15.15 -5.34
N LYS A 102 -0.66 -16.12 -4.46
CA LYS A 102 -1.64 -16.80 -3.60
C LYS A 102 -2.48 -15.80 -2.79
N ARG A 103 -1.82 -14.83 -2.15
CA ARG A 103 -2.52 -13.83 -1.33
C ARG A 103 -3.40 -12.90 -2.16
N VAL A 104 -2.97 -12.53 -3.37
CA VAL A 104 -3.78 -11.70 -4.29
C VAL A 104 -5.01 -12.46 -4.76
N GLU A 105 -4.86 -13.74 -5.08
CA GLU A 105 -5.97 -14.60 -5.49
C GLU A 105 -7.01 -14.76 -4.37
N GLU A 106 -6.57 -14.99 -3.13
CA GLU A 106 -7.44 -14.99 -1.96
C GLU A 106 -8.23 -13.69 -1.81
N ILE A 107 -7.57 -12.53 -2.01
CA ILE A 107 -8.22 -11.22 -1.93
C ILE A 107 -9.26 -11.07 -3.04
N ARG A 108 -8.94 -11.51 -4.26
CA ARG A 108 -9.86 -11.45 -5.41
C ARG A 108 -11.12 -12.26 -5.16
N ARG A 109 -10.96 -13.50 -4.66
CA ARG A 109 -12.07 -14.40 -4.32
C ARG A 109 -12.91 -13.85 -3.17
N LYS A 110 -12.28 -13.47 -2.06
CA LYS A 110 -12.97 -13.02 -0.85
C LYS A 110 -13.68 -11.68 -1.02
N TYR A 111 -13.20 -10.82 -1.92
CA TYR A 111 -13.76 -9.49 -2.16
C TYR A 111 -14.17 -9.29 -3.62
N ALA A 112 -14.76 -10.33 -4.24
CA ALA A 112 -15.23 -10.27 -5.62
C ALA A 112 -16.20 -9.10 -5.84
N SER A 113 -17.18 -8.95 -4.95
CA SER A 113 -18.17 -7.87 -5.00
C SER A 113 -17.72 -6.60 -4.28
N PRO A 114 -18.11 -5.41 -4.76
CA PRO A 114 -17.86 -4.16 -4.05
C PRO A 114 -18.60 -4.16 -2.70
N PRO A 115 -18.01 -3.59 -1.64
CA PRO A 115 -18.69 -3.48 -0.35
C PRO A 115 -19.94 -2.61 -0.52
N VAL A 116 -21.06 -3.07 0.03
CA VAL A 116 -22.32 -2.31 0.06
C VAL A 116 -22.04 -0.97 0.76
N LYS A 117 -22.24 0.14 0.04
CA LYS A 117 -22.06 1.47 0.63
C LYS A 117 -23.11 1.63 1.72
N LYS A 118 -22.73 1.59 3.00
CA LYS A 118 -23.59 2.09 4.07
C LYS A 118 -23.87 3.56 3.77
N ALA A 119 -25.15 3.92 3.61
CA ALA A 119 -25.55 5.30 3.43
C ALA A 119 -24.98 6.11 4.60
N VAL A 120 -24.05 7.02 4.30
CA VAL A 120 -23.52 7.93 5.31
C VAL A 120 -24.67 8.86 5.68
N THR A 121 -25.24 8.70 6.87
CA THR A 121 -26.17 9.68 7.44
C THR A 121 -25.41 10.99 7.52
N LYS A 122 -25.80 11.98 6.71
CA LYS A 122 -25.23 13.33 6.77
C LYS A 122 -25.41 13.82 8.22
N PRO A 123 -24.38 14.40 8.86
CA PRO A 123 -24.57 15.01 10.17
C PRO A 123 -25.65 16.08 10.03
N VAL A 124 -26.72 15.96 10.82
CA VAL A 124 -27.78 16.99 10.90
C VAL A 124 -27.08 18.30 11.24
N GLU A 125 -27.15 19.27 10.33
CA GLU A 125 -26.62 20.60 10.52
C GLU A 125 -27.32 21.21 11.75
N ARG A 126 -26.65 21.20 12.91
CA ARG A 126 -27.16 21.86 14.11
C ARG A 126 -27.20 23.36 13.80
N ARG A 127 -28.37 23.80 13.33
CA ARG A 127 -28.74 25.20 13.12
C ARG A 127 -28.32 25.95 14.39
N ARG A 128 -27.22 26.72 14.31
CA ARG A 128 -26.79 27.60 15.38
C ARG A 128 -27.98 28.53 15.66
N ARG A 129 -28.69 28.30 16.76
CA ARG A 129 -29.70 29.23 17.25
C ARG A 129 -28.97 30.54 17.53
N ARG A 130 -29.19 31.53 16.67
CA ARG A 130 -28.85 32.93 16.96
C ARG A 130 -29.65 33.31 18.22
N ARG A 131 -28.94 33.71 19.27
CA ARG A 131 -29.41 34.56 20.35
C ARG A 131 -28.34 35.61 20.57
#